data_AF-A0A8S1RFS7-F1
#
_entry.id   AF-A0A8S1RFS7-F1
#
_cell.length_a   1.000
_cell.length_b   1.000
_cell.length_c   1.000
_cell.angle_alpha   90.00
_cell.angle_beta   90.00
_cell.angle_gamma   90.00
#
_symmetry.space_group_name_H-M   'P 1'
#
loop_
_entity.id
_entity.type
_entity.pdbx_description
1 polymer ?
#
loop_
_entity_poly.entity_id
_entity_poly.type
_entity_poly.pdbx_seq_one_letter_code
_entity_poly.pdbx_strand_id
1 'polypeptide(L)'
;MKNFSQFLSENLQQGNEIKAKPDFSKYNFWGLYFSASWCPPCRQFTGMLKNFYDEIKKTKNFEIVLVTHDENERDFMKYYQKMPWLAIPWSEKMAISYLTRICKPQTIPHLCIFDQEGNYVTCGARDDIAMYGMKAWNHWEDIAEERRKYRQK
;
A
#
# COMPACT_ATOMS: atom_id res chain seq x y z
N MET A 1 -3.49 -20.62 3.87
CA MET A 1 -2.68 -19.45 4.30
C MET A 1 -3.62 -18.27 4.50
N LYS A 2 -3.35 -17.44 5.51
CA LYS A 2 -4.21 -16.32 5.92
C LYS A 2 -4.10 -15.19 4.89
N ASN A 3 -5.20 -14.88 4.18
CA ASN A 3 -5.29 -13.73 3.28
C ASN A 3 -5.01 -12.44 4.07
N PHE A 4 -3.92 -11.73 3.78
CA PHE A 4 -3.52 -10.56 4.58
C PHE A 4 -4.54 -9.42 4.54
N SER A 5 -5.37 -9.33 3.50
CA SER A 5 -6.42 -8.31 3.41
C SER A 5 -7.49 -8.45 4.50
N GLN A 6 -7.56 -9.59 5.20
CA GLN A 6 -8.43 -9.76 6.36
C GLN A 6 -8.01 -8.90 7.57
N PHE A 7 -6.77 -8.39 7.57
CA PHE A 7 -6.25 -7.55 8.64
C PHE A 7 -6.53 -6.05 8.40
N LEU A 8 -7.09 -5.70 7.24
CA LEU A 8 -7.55 -4.34 6.95
C LEU A 8 -8.90 -4.10 7.62
N SER A 9 -9.20 -2.85 7.98
CA SER A 9 -10.54 -2.45 8.42
C SER A 9 -11.59 -2.81 7.36
N GLU A 10 -12.78 -3.22 7.82
CA GLU A 10 -13.92 -3.54 6.93
C GLU A 10 -14.33 -2.34 6.06
N ASN A 11 -14.05 -1.12 6.52
CA ASN A 11 -14.25 0.08 5.76
C ASN A 11 -12.94 0.83 5.53
N LEU A 12 -12.79 1.39 4.34
CA LEU A 12 -11.65 2.18 3.90
C LEU A 12 -12.08 3.57 3.46
N GLN A 13 -11.20 4.55 3.65
CA GLN A 13 -11.35 5.89 3.13
C GLN A 13 -11.13 5.88 1.61
N GLN A 14 -12.07 6.46 0.87
CA GLN A 14 -11.95 6.76 -0.55
C GLN A 14 -12.34 8.23 -0.77
N GLY A 15 -11.34 9.10 -0.96
CA GLY A 15 -11.56 10.54 -1.01
C GLY A 15 -12.13 11.05 0.32
N ASN A 16 -13.29 11.70 0.30
CA ASN A 16 -13.97 12.17 1.52
C ASN A 16 -14.97 11.17 2.10
N GLU A 17 -15.12 9.99 1.49
CA GLU A 17 -16.12 8.99 1.87
C GLU A 17 -15.47 7.78 2.54
N ILE A 18 -16.24 7.11 3.39
CA ILE A 18 -15.91 5.80 3.95
C ILE A 18 -16.73 4.75 3.21
N LYS A 19 -16.07 3.74 2.64
CA LYS A 19 -16.71 2.66 1.88
C LYS A 19 -16.26 1.30 2.37
N ALA A 20 -17.08 0.28 2.14
CA ALA A 20 -16.67 -1.09 2.35
C ALA A 20 -15.36 -1.38 1.59
N LYS A 21 -14.45 -2.12 2.23
CA LYS A 21 -13.19 -2.52 1.61
C LYS A 21 -13.49 -3.30 0.33
N PRO A 22 -12.75 -3.05 -0.76
CA PRO A 22 -12.94 -3.81 -1.98
C PRO A 22 -12.49 -5.25 -1.78
N ASP A 23 -12.93 -6.10 -2.70
CA ASP A 23 -12.37 -7.45 -2.83
C ASP A 23 -10.95 -7.36 -3.38
N PHE A 24 -9.96 -7.52 -2.50
CA PHE A 24 -8.55 -7.41 -2.86
C PHE A 24 -8.05 -8.54 -3.77
N SER A 25 -8.81 -9.63 -3.91
CA SER A 25 -8.46 -10.73 -4.83
C SER A 25 -8.58 -10.35 -6.31
N LYS A 26 -9.19 -9.20 -6.60
CA LYS A 26 -9.30 -8.66 -7.97
C LYS A 26 -8.05 -7.91 -8.44
N TYR A 27 -7.14 -7.57 -7.52
CA TYR A 27 -5.92 -6.86 -7.85
C TYR A 27 -4.76 -7.84 -8.02
N ASN A 28 -4.02 -7.72 -9.12
CA ASN A 28 -2.82 -8.52 -9.35
C ASN A 28 -1.83 -8.33 -8.20
N PHE A 29 -1.66 -7.07 -7.81
CA PHE A 29 -0.97 -6.66 -6.59
C PHE A 29 -1.78 -5.59 -5.87
N TRP A 30 -1.61 -5.53 -4.56
CA TRP A 30 -2.04 -4.39 -3.76
C TRP A 30 -1.00 -4.09 -2.69
N GLY A 31 -1.00 -2.87 -2.15
CA GLY A 31 0.04 -2.46 -1.22
C GLY A 31 -0.41 -1.66 -0.01
N LEU A 32 0.37 -1.74 1.07
CA LEU A 32 0.26 -0.89 2.24
C LEU A 32 1.34 0.18 2.21
N TYR A 33 0.92 1.44 2.09
CA TYR A 33 1.82 2.57 2.03
C TYR A 33 1.84 3.32 3.36
N PHE A 34 2.94 3.23 4.10
CA PHE A 34 3.12 3.93 5.38
C PHE A 34 3.79 5.28 5.15
N SER A 35 3.10 6.36 5.55
CA SER A 35 3.52 7.72 5.25
C SER A 35 2.86 8.73 6.19
N ALA A 36 3.43 9.95 6.27
CA ALA A 36 2.83 11.10 6.94
C ALA A 36 3.04 12.39 6.15
N SER A 37 2.17 13.37 6.38
CA SER A 37 2.23 14.70 5.78
C SER A 37 3.47 15.49 6.22
N TRP A 38 3.88 15.35 7.49
CA TRP A 38 5.01 16.07 8.09
C TRP A 38 6.36 15.56 7.56
N CYS A 39 6.42 14.33 7.05
CA CYS A 39 7.64 13.65 6.59
C CYS A 39 8.08 14.14 5.19
N PRO A 40 9.22 14.86 5.05
CA PRO A 40 9.69 15.34 3.74
C PRO A 40 9.97 14.26 2.69
N PRO A 41 10.71 13.17 2.97
CA PRO A 41 10.95 12.12 1.97
C PRO A 41 9.64 11.41 1.57
N CYS A 42 8.64 11.38 2.45
CA CYS A 42 7.33 10.83 2.15
C CYS A 42 6.59 11.66 1.10
N ARG A 43 6.59 12.99 1.24
CA ARG A 43 5.96 13.88 0.25
C ARG A 43 6.60 13.74 -1.13
N GLN A 44 7.92 13.62 -1.19
CA GLN A 44 8.64 13.39 -2.45
C GLN A 44 8.26 12.04 -3.07
N PHE A 45 8.31 10.97 -2.28
CA PHE A 45 7.99 9.63 -2.77
C PHE A 45 6.52 9.50 -3.18
N THR A 46 5.58 10.17 -2.51
CA THR A 46 4.16 10.18 -2.90
C THR A 46 3.96 10.62 -4.35
N GLY A 47 4.70 11.64 -4.81
CA GLY A 47 4.64 12.07 -6.20
C GLY A 47 5.12 10.98 -7.18
N MET A 48 6.22 10.32 -6.86
CA MET A 48 6.76 9.20 -7.64
C MET A 48 5.80 8.01 -7.66
N LEU A 49 5.26 7.64 -6.50
CA LEU A 49 4.31 6.54 -6.34
C LEU A 49 3.00 6.81 -7.07
N LYS A 50 2.51 8.06 -7.07
CA LYS A 50 1.33 8.46 -7.84
C LYS A 50 1.56 8.25 -9.35
N ASN A 51 2.70 8.69 -9.87
CA ASN A 51 3.01 8.48 -11.29
C ASN A 51 3.10 6.99 -11.64
N PHE A 52 3.75 6.18 -10.79
CA PHE A 52 3.80 4.73 -10.96
C PHE A 52 2.40 4.11 -10.94
N TYR A 53 1.60 4.45 -9.95
CA TYR A 53 0.23 3.96 -9.80
C TYR A 53 -0.65 4.29 -11.00
N ASP A 54 -0.62 5.56 -11.45
CA ASP A 54 -1.44 6.04 -12.56
C ASP A 54 -1.07 5.35 -13.89
N GLU A 55 0.22 5.05 -14.12
CA GLU A 55 0.66 4.32 -15.33
C GLU A 55 0.32 2.82 -15.27
N ILE A 56 0.59 2.16 -14.13
CA ILE A 56 0.34 0.73 -13.97
C ILE A 56 -1.16 0.40 -14.09
N LYS A 57 -2.04 1.23 -13.49
CA LYS A 57 -3.49 0.99 -13.52
C LYS A 57 -4.12 1.08 -14.92
N LYS A 58 -3.42 1.61 -15.92
CA LYS A 58 -3.90 1.59 -17.31
C LYS A 58 -3.96 0.18 -17.89
N THR A 59 -3.14 -0.74 -17.38
CA THR A 59 -2.98 -2.09 -17.96
C THR A 59 -3.06 -3.23 -16.94
N LYS A 60 -2.95 -2.95 -15.65
CA LYS A 60 -2.94 -3.93 -14.57
C LYS A 60 -3.90 -3.52 -13.46
N ASN A 61 -4.44 -4.50 -12.73
CA ASN A 61 -5.25 -4.21 -11.54
C ASN A 61 -4.32 -4.01 -10.35
N PHE A 62 -4.13 -2.76 -9.94
CA PHE A 62 -3.28 -2.37 -8.81
C PHE A 62 -4.04 -1.46 -7.85
N GLU A 63 -3.84 -1.66 -6.54
CA GLU A 63 -4.40 -0.79 -5.51
C GLU A 63 -3.43 -0.54 -4.37
N ILE A 64 -3.55 0.62 -3.71
CA ILE A 64 -2.76 0.99 -2.54
C ILE A 64 -3.70 1.41 -1.41
N VAL A 65 -3.32 1.09 -0.18
CA VAL A 65 -3.97 1.55 1.04
C VAL A 65 -2.95 2.33 1.85
N LEU A 66 -3.18 3.64 2.00
CA LEU A 66 -2.40 4.50 2.89
C LEU A 66 -2.66 4.10 4.36
N VAL A 67 -1.57 3.89 5.09
CA VAL A 67 -1.55 3.75 6.54
C VAL A 67 -0.86 4.99 7.10
N THR A 68 -1.68 5.96 7.53
CA THR A 68 -1.18 7.27 7.95
C THR A 68 -0.41 7.22 9.27
N HIS A 69 0.67 8.00 9.34
CA HIS A 69 1.40 8.36 10.55
C HIS A 69 1.12 9.81 10.99
N ASP A 70 0.12 10.47 10.39
CA ASP A 70 -0.32 11.80 10.84
C ASP A 70 -1.08 11.70 12.17
N GLU A 71 -0.70 12.57 13.11
CA GLU A 71 -1.21 12.57 14.48
C GLU A 71 -2.59 13.21 14.61
N ASN A 72 -3.07 13.92 13.57
CA ASN A 72 -4.38 14.54 13.55
C ASN A 72 -5.09 14.33 12.20
N GLU A 73 -6.42 14.31 12.24
CA GLU A 73 -7.26 14.01 11.09
C GLU A 73 -7.15 15.07 10.00
N ARG A 74 -7.01 16.34 10.38
CA ARG A 74 -6.96 17.45 9.44
C ARG A 74 -5.75 17.34 8.51
N ASP A 75 -4.57 17.06 9.07
CA ASP A 75 -3.34 16.94 8.30
C ASP A 75 -3.32 15.65 7.47
N PHE A 76 -3.85 14.55 8.03
CA PHE A 76 -4.12 13.33 7.27
C PHE A 76 -4.99 13.62 6.03
N MET A 77 -6.15 14.25 6.20
CA MET A 77 -7.09 14.48 5.09
C MET A 77 -6.48 15.40 4.04
N LYS A 78 -5.81 16.49 4.44
CA LYS A 78 -5.12 17.40 3.51
C LYS A 78 -4.04 16.69 2.69
N TYR A 79 -3.34 15.73 3.29
CA TYR A 79 -2.30 14.98 2.62
C TYR A 79 -2.87 13.90 1.71
N TYR A 80 -3.86 13.15 2.21
CA TYR A 80 -4.54 12.08 1.50
C TYR A 80 -5.31 12.58 0.27
N GLN A 81 -5.85 13.80 0.28
CA GLN A 81 -6.50 14.42 -0.90
C GLN A 81 -5.61 14.49 -2.16
N LYS A 82 -4.30 14.32 -2.02
CA LYS A 82 -3.34 14.32 -3.13
C LYS A 82 -3.14 12.93 -3.75
N MET A 83 -3.78 11.90 -3.19
CA MET A 83 -3.53 10.50 -3.51
C MET A 83 -4.75 9.87 -4.22
N PRO A 84 -4.55 9.11 -5.31
CA PRO A 84 -5.64 8.50 -6.07
C PRO A 84 -6.11 7.13 -5.52
N TRP A 85 -5.53 6.67 -4.42
CA TRP A 85 -5.75 5.34 -3.85
C TRP A 85 -6.54 5.38 -2.53
N LEU A 86 -6.70 4.24 -1.85
CA LEU A 86 -7.48 4.12 -0.61
C LEU A 86 -6.66 4.48 0.63
N ALA A 87 -7.30 4.68 1.79
CA ALA A 87 -6.61 4.77 3.07
C ALA A 87 -7.35 4.02 4.17
N ILE A 88 -6.63 3.63 5.22
CA ILE A 88 -7.26 3.31 6.50
C ILE A 88 -7.85 4.62 7.05
N PRO A 89 -9.14 4.68 7.43
CA PRO A 89 -9.72 5.88 8.03
C PRO A 89 -8.92 6.33 9.24
N TRP A 90 -8.72 7.64 9.41
CA TRP A 90 -7.88 8.13 10.51
C TRP A 90 -8.40 7.72 11.89
N SER A 91 -9.73 7.56 12.03
CA SER A 91 -10.41 7.09 13.24
C SER A 91 -10.11 5.62 13.59
N GLU A 92 -9.70 4.80 12.62
CA GLU A 92 -9.41 3.35 12.78
C GLU A 92 -8.02 3.13 13.39
N LYS A 93 -7.76 3.75 14.56
CA LYS A 93 -6.45 3.76 15.23
C LYS A 93 -5.91 2.37 15.55
N MET A 94 -6.78 1.43 15.92
CA MET A 94 -6.37 0.07 16.23
C MET A 94 -5.85 -0.65 14.98
N ALA A 95 -6.51 -0.48 13.83
CA ALA A 95 -6.05 -1.04 12.57
C ALA A 95 -4.71 -0.43 12.14
N ILE A 96 -4.57 0.90 12.21
CA ILE A 96 -3.31 1.59 11.90
C ILE A 96 -2.15 1.06 12.79
N SER A 97 -2.39 0.97 14.10
CA SER A 97 -1.41 0.48 15.07
C SER A 97 -1.04 -0.99 14.80
N TYR A 98 -2.04 -1.82 14.53
CA TYR A 98 -1.84 -3.23 14.21
C TYR A 98 -1.01 -3.42 12.93
N LEU A 99 -1.38 -2.75 11.84
CA LEU A 99 -0.67 -2.81 10.55
C LEU A 99 0.78 -2.32 10.69
N THR A 100 1.00 -1.23 11.43
CA THR A 100 2.34 -0.71 11.71
C THR A 100 3.16 -1.74 12.49
N ARG A 101 2.57 -2.43 13.47
CA ARG A 101 3.26 -3.45 14.27
C ARG A 101 3.61 -4.72 13.49
N ILE A 102 2.77 -5.13 12.54
CA ILE A 102 3.02 -6.36 11.76
C ILE A 102 3.96 -6.11 10.57
N CYS A 103 3.85 -4.96 9.90
CA CYS A 103 4.72 -4.60 8.78
C CYS A 103 6.05 -4.00 9.24
N LYS A 104 6.14 -3.49 10.47
CA LYS A 104 7.37 -3.01 11.13
C LYS A 104 8.21 -2.07 10.27
N PRO A 105 7.64 -0.98 9.73
CA PRO A 105 8.43 0.00 8.98
C PRO A 105 9.53 0.56 9.90
N GLN A 106 10.80 0.45 9.48
CA GLN A 106 11.92 1.03 10.23
C GLN A 106 11.96 2.56 10.08
N THR A 107 11.55 3.04 8.90
CA THR A 107 11.39 4.45 8.56
C THR A 107 10.23 4.61 7.58
N ILE A 108 9.71 5.83 7.42
CA ILE A 108 8.77 6.19 6.35
C ILE A 108 9.47 7.11 5.34
N PRO A 109 9.14 7.03 4.03
CA PRO A 109 8.08 6.22 3.41
C PRO A 109 8.41 4.73 3.33
N HIS A 110 7.43 3.87 3.61
CA HIS A 110 7.56 2.41 3.50
C HIS A 110 6.40 1.84 2.69
N LEU A 111 6.67 0.88 1.80
CA LEU A 111 5.65 0.29 0.92
C LEU A 111 5.81 -1.22 0.91
N CYS A 112 4.75 -1.91 1.36
CA CYS A 112 4.65 -3.36 1.25
C CYS A 112 3.68 -3.75 0.15
N ILE A 113 4.00 -4.80 -0.60
CA ILE A 113 3.24 -5.35 -1.73
C ILE A 113 2.81 -6.78 -1.41
N PHE A 114 1.57 -7.07 -1.74
CA PHE A 114 0.91 -8.35 -1.58
C PHE A 114 0.27 -8.78 -2.90
N ASP A 115 0.20 -10.08 -3.15
CA ASP A 115 -0.48 -10.65 -4.32
C ASP A 115 -2.01 -10.74 -4.12
N GLN A 116 -2.71 -11.15 -5.18
CA GLN A 116 -4.15 -11.36 -5.19
C GLN A 116 -4.66 -12.36 -4.14
N GLU A 117 -3.82 -13.28 -3.67
CA GLU A 117 -4.16 -14.23 -2.60
C GLU A 117 -3.91 -13.63 -1.20
N GLY A 118 -3.41 -12.40 -1.15
CA GLY A 118 -3.00 -11.71 0.05
C GLY A 118 -1.68 -12.24 0.62
N ASN A 119 -0.85 -12.90 -0.18
CA ASN A 119 0.48 -13.31 0.27
C ASN A 119 1.48 -12.15 0.14
N TYR A 120 2.44 -12.11 1.06
CA TYR A 120 3.54 -11.17 1.02
C TYR A 120 4.44 -11.37 -0.22
N VAL A 121 4.77 -10.26 -0.90
CA VAL A 121 5.72 -10.20 -2.01
C VAL A 121 7.01 -9.49 -1.57
N THR A 122 6.92 -8.22 -1.18
CA THR A 122 8.07 -7.39 -0.76
C THR A 122 7.61 -6.23 0.16
N CYS A 123 8.47 -5.76 1.07
CA CYS A 123 8.35 -4.49 1.79
C CYS A 123 9.44 -3.48 1.37
N GLY A 124 10.23 -3.82 0.35
CA GLY A 124 11.23 -2.95 -0.29
C GLY A 124 10.67 -2.13 -1.46
N ALA A 125 9.36 -2.14 -1.69
CA ALA A 125 8.77 -1.59 -2.91
C ALA A 125 9.00 -0.08 -3.10
N ARG A 126 9.27 0.66 -2.02
CA ARG A 126 9.72 2.05 -2.12
C ARG A 126 11.04 2.15 -2.89
N ASP A 127 11.99 1.29 -2.55
CA ASP A 127 13.32 1.26 -3.16
C ASP A 127 13.24 0.64 -4.56
N ASP A 128 12.42 -0.40 -4.74
CA ASP A 128 12.19 -1.02 -6.05
C ASP A 128 11.69 0.02 -7.07
N ILE A 129 10.71 0.85 -6.70
CA ILE A 129 10.21 1.92 -7.58
C ILE A 129 11.30 2.96 -7.85
N ALA A 130 12.09 3.34 -6.83
CA ALA A 130 13.16 4.31 -7.01
C ALA A 130 14.28 3.80 -7.92
N MET A 131 14.60 2.50 -7.85
CA MET A 131 15.69 1.87 -8.59
C MET A 131 15.28 1.43 -10.01
N TYR A 132 14.08 0.86 -10.15
CA TYR A 132 13.63 0.23 -11.40
C TYR A 132 12.56 1.03 -12.15
N GLY A 133 11.99 2.07 -11.52
CA GLY A 133 10.88 2.83 -12.08
C GLY A 133 9.69 1.91 -12.39
N MET A 134 9.14 2.00 -13.62
CA MET A 134 8.01 1.17 -14.05
C MET A 134 8.33 -0.33 -14.07
N LYS A 135 9.61 -0.71 -14.22
CA LYS A 135 10.04 -2.12 -14.22
C LYS A 135 9.96 -2.76 -12.84
N ALA A 136 9.72 -1.99 -11.77
CA ALA A 136 9.46 -2.53 -10.44
C ALA A 136 8.28 -3.52 -10.45
N TRP A 137 7.29 -3.32 -11.33
CA TRP A 137 6.17 -4.25 -11.48
C TRP A 137 6.64 -5.66 -11.90
N ASN A 138 7.47 -5.75 -12.93
CA ASN A 138 8.01 -7.05 -13.39
C ASN A 138 8.87 -7.70 -12.29
N HIS A 139 9.65 -6.89 -11.58
CA HIS A 139 10.42 -7.37 -10.45
C HIS A 139 9.53 -8.01 -9.37
N TRP A 140 8.36 -7.43 -9.08
CA TRP A 140 7.40 -8.02 -8.14
C TRP A 140 6.72 -9.27 -8.69
N GLU A 141 6.43 -9.33 -10.00
CA GLU A 141 5.93 -10.55 -10.67
C GLU A 141 6.92 -11.71 -10.48
N ASP A 142 8.21 -11.48 -10.71
CA ASP A 142 9.27 -12.48 -10.53
C ASP A 142 9.35 -12.98 -9.08
N ILE A 143 9.38 -12.06 -8.10
CA ILE A 143 9.40 -12.41 -6.66
C ILE A 143 8.16 -13.24 -6.28
N ALA A 144 6.98 -12.83 -6.74
CA ALA A 144 5.73 -13.51 -6.41
C ALA A 144 5.71 -14.93 -7.00
N GLU A 145 6.21 -15.12 -8.22
CA GLU A 145 6.31 -16.43 -8.85
C GLU A 145 7.28 -17.35 -8.10
N GLU A 146 8.48 -16.85 -7.76
CA GLU A 146 9.46 -17.60 -6.97
C GLU A 146 8.87 -18.04 -5.63
N ARG A 147 8.28 -17.11 -4.87
CA ARG A 147 7.65 -17.42 -3.57
C ARG A 147 6.52 -18.45 -3.70
N ARG A 148 5.73 -18.40 -4.78
CA ARG A 148 4.66 -19.38 -5.03
C ARG A 148 5.25 -20.79 -5.22
N LYS A 149 6.36 -20.93 -5.96
CA LYS A 149 7.05 -22.23 -6.16
C LYS A 149 7.53 -22.83 -4.84
N TYR A 150 8.04 -22.04 -3.91
CA TYR A 150 8.48 -22.53 -2.60
C TYR A 150 7.33 -22.92 -1.66
N ARG A 151 6.14 -22.32 -1.80
CA ARG A 151 4.96 -22.64 -0.97
C ARG A 151 4.26 -23.96 -1.35
N GLN A 152 4.49 -24.44 -2.57
CA GLN A 152 3.87 -25.66 -3.10
C GLN A 152 4.74 -26.91 -2.92
N LYS A 153 5.96 -26.74 -2.39
CA LYS A 153 6.84 -27.83 -1.93
C LYS A 153 6.63 -28.07 -0.44
#